data_AF-A0A938H8W4-F1
#
_entry.id   AF-A0A938H8W4-F1
#
_cell.length_a   1.000
_cell.length_b   1.000
_cell.length_c   1.000
_cell.angle_alpha   90.00
_cell.angle_beta   90.00
_cell.angle_gamma   90.00
#
_symmetry.space_group_name_H-M   'P 1'
#
loop_
_entity.id
_entity.type
_entity.pdbx_description
1 polymer ?
#
loop_
_entity_poly.entity_id
_entity_poly.type
_entity_poly.pdbx_seq_one_letter_code
_entity_poly.pdbx_strand_id
1 'polypeptide(L)'
;VFLPRHQNHEDYFIMASHPDRLAQSPCLKQQPLAMRCISCHNPHRSVLKTAALQYNKECYQCHGGSANEKTACTAPSSQRAAKQNNCVACHMPKSGSSDIPHVRITDHKIQIPSAKGNFQSLPPQGALLGLASLNEEKPSALTMAQAWLQYLERFEGEQEGLDSASAWLNKVPRGGRNAAWMDAMVHLLYLKQSPNDLEPLMKDHAKHLAPASCSAWTAYRIAELLSMRDDHAVAATYLAQAVRLLPLSSDFQLKMALNDYRLARRQSAIQRLEVLVHQDPTYVPAYANLGYLYLMQNQAAKAALCYEKALRLDPDHPQTLLNAAGLQLHLKNSPEADRILVRFLKRYPGDARALALRNQIRQSR
;
A
#
# COMPACT_ATOMS: atom_id res chain seq x y z
N VAL A 1 -6.45 8.67 -10.55
CA VAL A 1 -5.99 8.71 -9.15
C VAL A 1 -7.20 8.60 -8.27
N PHE A 2 -7.20 7.64 -7.36
CA PHE A 2 -8.30 7.41 -6.43
C PHE A 2 -7.86 7.69 -5.01
N LEU A 3 -8.72 8.35 -4.24
CA LEU A 3 -8.50 8.60 -2.83
C LEU A 3 -9.67 8.05 -2.00
N PRO A 4 -9.39 7.52 -0.81
CA PRO A 4 -10.44 7.05 0.08
C PRO A 4 -11.20 8.24 0.68
N ARG A 5 -12.52 8.09 0.78
CA ARG A 5 -13.43 9.01 1.44
C ARG A 5 -13.95 8.35 2.69
N HIS A 6 -13.89 9.07 3.80
CA HIS A 6 -14.33 8.61 5.10
C HIS A 6 -15.50 9.45 5.62
N GLN A 7 -16.22 8.95 6.62
CA GLN A 7 -17.13 9.79 7.39
C GLN A 7 -16.34 10.97 7.98
N ASN A 8 -16.89 12.18 7.89
CA ASN A 8 -16.24 13.45 8.25
C ASN A 8 -15.03 13.87 7.37
N HIS A 9 -14.84 13.29 6.18
CA HIS A 9 -13.69 13.59 5.29
C HIS A 9 -13.48 15.07 4.94
N GLU A 10 -14.51 15.92 5.09
CA GLU A 10 -14.41 17.36 4.86
C GLU A 10 -13.39 18.02 5.80
N ASP A 11 -13.22 17.47 7.00
CA ASP A 11 -12.28 17.95 8.01
C ASP A 11 -10.94 17.20 7.97
N TYR A 12 -10.88 16.03 7.33
CA TYR A 12 -9.64 15.24 7.18
C TYR A 12 -8.85 15.61 5.94
N PHE A 13 -7.55 15.73 6.13
CA PHE A 13 -6.59 15.74 5.03
C PHE A 13 -5.27 15.16 5.53
N ILE A 14 -4.57 14.50 4.61
CA ILE A 14 -3.24 13.95 4.84
C ILE A 14 -2.21 14.88 4.20
N MET A 15 -0.95 14.73 4.57
CA MET A 15 0.12 15.58 4.04
C MET A 15 0.17 15.53 2.50
N ALA A 16 -0.14 14.41 1.88
CA ALA A 16 -0.10 14.27 0.44
C ALA A 16 -1.37 14.74 -0.31
N SER A 17 -2.45 15.17 0.38
CA SER A 17 -3.74 15.44 -0.28
C SER A 17 -3.96 16.89 -0.74
N HIS A 18 -2.91 17.71 -0.82
CA HIS A 18 -3.01 19.11 -1.24
C HIS A 18 -3.75 19.31 -2.58
N PRO A 19 -3.47 18.53 -3.65
CA PRO A 19 -4.20 18.68 -4.92
C PRO A 19 -5.67 18.28 -4.82
N ASP A 20 -5.99 17.27 -4.02
CA ASP A 20 -7.36 16.84 -3.75
C ASP A 20 -8.14 17.91 -2.97
N ARG A 21 -7.53 18.47 -1.92
CA ARG A 21 -8.10 19.59 -1.17
C ARG A 21 -8.38 20.77 -2.08
N LEU A 22 -7.44 21.10 -2.97
CA LEU A 22 -7.64 22.15 -3.96
C LEU A 22 -8.82 21.84 -4.90
N ALA A 23 -8.93 20.62 -5.41
CA ALA A 23 -10.06 20.17 -6.25
C ALA A 23 -11.42 20.22 -5.53
N GLN A 24 -11.45 20.09 -4.20
CA GLN A 24 -12.67 20.21 -3.39
C GLN A 24 -13.13 21.66 -3.18
N SER A 25 -12.28 22.65 -3.46
CA SER A 25 -12.59 24.06 -3.28
C SER A 25 -13.82 24.46 -4.11
N PRO A 26 -14.83 25.13 -3.52
CA PRO A 26 -15.98 25.62 -4.28
C PRO A 26 -15.58 26.48 -5.48
N CYS A 27 -14.51 27.27 -5.36
CA CYS A 27 -13.99 28.09 -6.45
C CYS A 27 -13.51 27.26 -7.65
N LEU A 28 -12.76 26.17 -7.41
CA LEU A 28 -12.20 25.35 -8.48
C LEU A 28 -13.25 24.40 -9.08
N LYS A 29 -14.29 24.04 -8.31
CA LYS A 29 -15.46 23.32 -8.84
C LYS A 29 -16.25 24.16 -9.85
N GLN A 30 -16.30 25.49 -9.66
CA GLN A 30 -16.98 26.40 -10.59
C GLN A 30 -16.17 26.68 -11.87
N GLN A 31 -14.83 26.73 -11.75
CA GLN A 31 -13.93 26.93 -12.90
C GLN A 31 -12.79 25.91 -12.87
N PRO A 32 -13.03 24.67 -13.36
CA PRO A 32 -12.02 23.63 -13.41
C PRO A 32 -10.77 24.11 -14.15
N LEU A 33 -9.59 23.77 -13.63
CA LEU A 33 -8.27 24.12 -14.19
C LEU A 33 -7.91 25.62 -14.21
N ALA A 34 -8.73 26.50 -13.64
CA ALA A 34 -8.40 27.94 -13.54
C ALA A 34 -7.11 28.20 -12.74
N MET A 35 -6.78 27.34 -11.78
CA MET A 35 -5.55 27.43 -10.99
C MET A 35 -4.86 26.07 -10.87
N ARG A 36 -3.54 26.11 -10.75
CA ARG A 36 -2.67 24.95 -10.48
C ARG A 36 -1.71 25.29 -9.34
N CYS A 37 -0.97 24.31 -8.84
CA CYS A 37 0.01 24.54 -7.77
C CYS A 37 0.99 25.68 -8.10
N ILE A 38 1.40 25.79 -9.37
CA ILE A 38 2.34 26.82 -9.85
C ILE A 38 1.72 28.21 -10.05
N SER A 39 0.39 28.34 -9.98
CA SER A 39 -0.28 29.65 -9.96
C SER A 39 0.12 30.42 -8.68
N CYS A 40 0.20 29.69 -7.56
CA CYS A 40 0.54 30.28 -6.26
C CYS A 40 2.01 30.05 -5.86
N HIS A 41 2.62 28.93 -6.29
CA HIS A 41 3.96 28.53 -5.88
C HIS A 41 4.99 28.64 -6.99
N ASN A 42 6.16 29.17 -6.67
CA ASN A 42 7.33 29.11 -7.53
C ASN A 42 8.29 28.05 -6.99
N PRO A 43 8.58 26.96 -7.74
CA PRO A 43 9.49 25.90 -7.28
C PRO A 43 10.90 26.39 -6.88
N HIS A 44 11.33 27.55 -7.39
CA HIS A 44 12.63 28.16 -7.07
C HIS A 44 12.55 29.18 -5.92
N ARG A 45 11.38 29.42 -5.33
CA ARG A 45 11.21 30.34 -4.19
C ARG A 45 10.49 29.67 -3.04
N SER A 46 11.13 29.67 -1.87
CA SER A 46 10.53 29.14 -0.66
C SER A 46 9.26 29.90 -0.27
N VAL A 47 8.22 29.15 0.10
CA VAL A 47 6.96 29.70 0.64
C VAL A 47 7.16 30.54 1.89
N LEU A 48 8.26 30.33 2.64
CA LEU A 48 8.61 31.14 3.81
C LEU A 48 9.03 32.57 3.44
N LYS A 49 9.41 32.80 2.18
CA LYS A 49 9.87 34.10 1.66
C LYS A 49 8.89 34.72 0.66
N THR A 50 7.80 34.02 0.32
CA THR A 50 6.80 34.51 -0.63
C THR A 50 5.83 35.46 0.07
N ALA A 51 5.73 36.70 -0.44
CA ALA A 51 4.85 37.70 0.13
C ALA A 51 3.37 37.34 -0.07
N ALA A 52 2.51 37.66 0.91
CA ALA A 52 1.06 37.41 0.86
C ALA A 52 0.38 37.97 -0.39
N LEU A 53 0.86 39.12 -0.89
CA LEU A 53 0.35 39.75 -2.11
C LEU A 53 0.47 38.83 -3.33
N GLN A 54 1.49 37.97 -3.40
CA GLN A 54 1.64 37.02 -4.51
C GLN A 54 0.45 36.05 -4.57
N TYR A 55 -0.04 35.57 -3.42
CA TYR A 55 -1.19 34.67 -3.36
C TYR A 55 -2.50 35.41 -3.62
N ASN A 56 -2.66 36.62 -3.08
CA ASN A 56 -3.87 37.42 -3.30
C ASN A 56 -4.10 37.77 -4.78
N LYS A 57 -3.03 37.96 -5.57
CA LYS A 57 -3.13 38.24 -7.01
C LYS A 57 -3.93 37.18 -7.76
N GLU A 58 -3.76 35.91 -7.42
CA GLU A 58 -4.52 34.82 -8.03
C GLU A 58 -6.01 34.92 -7.68
N CYS A 59 -6.35 35.28 -6.43
CA CYS A 59 -7.74 35.49 -6.03
C CYS A 59 -8.39 36.67 -6.77
N TYR A 60 -7.64 37.74 -7.02
CA TYR A 60 -8.16 38.95 -7.66
C TYR A 60 -8.56 38.75 -9.12
N GLN A 61 -8.00 37.74 -9.81
CA GLN A 61 -8.37 37.43 -11.19
C GLN A 61 -9.86 37.12 -11.35
N CYS A 62 -10.50 36.53 -10.32
CA CYS A 62 -11.93 36.18 -10.35
C CYS A 62 -12.79 37.09 -9.48
N HIS A 63 -12.26 37.58 -8.35
CA HIS A 63 -13.06 38.35 -7.39
C HIS A 63 -13.10 39.86 -7.67
N GLY A 64 -12.21 40.39 -8.52
CA GLY A 64 -12.11 41.82 -8.78
C GLY A 64 -11.51 42.60 -7.60
N GLY A 65 -10.53 43.45 -7.90
CA GLY A 65 -9.83 44.31 -6.94
C GLY A 65 -8.36 44.48 -7.30
N SER A 66 -7.91 45.72 -7.48
CA SER A 66 -6.47 46.01 -7.46
C SER A 66 -5.99 46.09 -6.01
N ALA A 67 -4.68 46.01 -5.78
CA ALA A 67 -4.08 46.07 -4.44
C ALA A 67 -4.51 47.29 -3.59
N ASN A 68 -5.12 48.33 -4.18
CA ASN A 68 -5.43 49.60 -3.55
C ASN A 68 -6.91 50.08 -3.64
N GLU A 69 -7.84 49.29 -4.19
CA GLU A 69 -9.27 49.67 -4.19
C GLU A 69 -10.09 48.61 -3.47
N LYS A 70 -11.08 49.06 -2.68
CA LYS A 70 -11.99 48.27 -1.83
C LYS A 70 -12.09 46.83 -2.34
N THR A 71 -11.36 45.91 -1.70
CA THR A 71 -11.46 44.49 -2.02
C THR A 71 -12.93 44.11 -2.03
N ALA A 72 -13.39 43.39 -3.06
CA ALA A 72 -14.75 42.81 -3.16
C ALA A 72 -15.06 41.82 -2.01
N CYS A 73 -14.19 41.72 -1.01
CA CYS A 73 -14.36 40.99 0.22
C CYS A 73 -15.47 41.63 1.06
N THR A 74 -16.50 40.84 1.35
CA THR A 74 -17.65 41.23 2.17
C THR A 74 -17.35 41.26 3.67
N ALA A 75 -16.14 40.88 4.10
CA ALA A 75 -15.76 40.86 5.50
C ALA A 75 -15.56 42.28 6.08
N PRO A 76 -15.90 42.52 7.37
CA PRO A 76 -15.68 43.80 8.03
C PRO A 76 -14.23 44.27 7.94
N SER A 77 -14.03 45.59 7.78
CA SER A 77 -12.69 46.19 7.65
C SER A 77 -11.77 45.88 8.85
N SER A 78 -12.33 45.76 10.06
CA SER A 78 -11.59 45.35 11.26
C SER A 78 -11.03 43.93 11.15
N GLN A 79 -11.81 42.99 10.62
CA GLN A 79 -11.39 41.60 10.42
C GLN A 79 -10.33 41.48 9.30
N ARG A 80 -10.51 42.24 8.22
CA ARG A 80 -9.51 42.31 7.13
C ARG A 80 -8.19 42.89 7.61
N ALA A 81 -8.22 43.98 8.39
CA ALA A 81 -7.03 44.60 8.96
C ALA A 81 -6.29 43.65 9.91
N ALA A 82 -7.00 42.92 10.78
CA ALA A 82 -6.41 41.93 11.69
C ALA A 82 -5.66 40.79 10.97
N LYS A 83 -6.02 40.52 9.71
CA LYS A 83 -5.38 39.52 8.85
C LYS A 83 -4.49 40.16 7.77
N GLN A 84 -4.18 41.44 7.90
CA GLN A 84 -3.33 42.19 6.96
C GLN A 84 -3.80 42.09 5.50
N ASN A 85 -5.13 42.03 5.29
CA ASN A 85 -5.74 41.81 3.98
C ASN A 85 -5.23 40.55 3.24
N ASN A 86 -4.73 39.53 3.96
CA ASN A 86 -4.26 38.28 3.37
C ASN A 86 -5.42 37.29 3.17
N CYS A 87 -5.78 37.02 1.91
CA CYS A 87 -6.88 36.11 1.56
C CYS A 87 -6.62 34.69 2.09
N VAL A 88 -5.38 34.20 1.94
CA VAL A 88 -4.96 32.84 2.36
C VAL A 88 -5.12 32.67 3.87
N ALA A 89 -4.88 33.71 4.66
CA ALA A 89 -4.99 33.64 6.13
C ALA A 89 -6.42 33.35 6.62
N CYS A 90 -7.44 33.66 5.82
CA CYS A 90 -8.85 33.37 6.13
C CYS A 90 -9.39 32.16 5.36
N HIS A 91 -9.07 32.07 4.06
CA HIS A 91 -9.69 31.12 3.16
C HIS A 91 -8.93 29.78 3.01
N MET A 92 -7.69 29.72 3.51
CA MET A 92 -6.83 28.54 3.50
C MET A 92 -6.19 28.37 4.89
N PRO A 93 -7.00 28.08 5.94
CA PRO A 93 -6.51 28.01 7.30
C PRO A 93 -5.47 26.89 7.46
N LYS A 94 -4.59 27.04 8.46
CA LYS A 94 -3.67 25.96 8.85
C LYS A 94 -4.36 24.95 9.75
N SER A 95 -4.30 23.69 9.39
CA SER A 95 -4.93 22.57 10.09
C SER A 95 -3.91 21.44 10.33
N GLY A 96 -4.22 20.53 11.26
CA GLY A 96 -3.36 19.36 11.55
C GLY A 96 -3.52 18.25 10.50
N SER A 97 -2.50 17.43 10.29
CA SER A 97 -2.53 16.26 9.37
C SER A 97 -2.94 14.98 10.10
N SER A 98 -3.71 14.09 9.49
CA SER A 98 -4.12 12.82 10.13
C SER A 98 -3.03 11.75 10.12
N ASP A 99 -2.13 11.81 9.15
CA ASP A 99 -1.05 10.84 8.92
C ASP A 99 0.26 11.20 9.62
N ILE A 100 0.43 12.46 10.04
CA ILE A 100 1.65 12.95 10.69
C ILE A 100 1.29 13.72 11.97
N PRO A 101 1.49 13.13 13.15
CA PRO A 101 1.24 13.79 14.43
C PRO A 101 2.01 15.10 14.57
N HIS A 102 1.39 16.09 15.22
CA HIS A 102 1.99 17.40 15.55
C HIS A 102 2.42 18.27 14.36
N VAL A 103 2.03 17.93 13.13
CA VAL A 103 2.30 18.77 11.96
C VAL A 103 1.05 19.56 11.55
N ARG A 104 1.25 20.86 11.29
CA ARG A 104 0.21 21.75 10.75
C ARG A 104 0.60 22.25 9.37
N ILE A 105 -0.33 22.17 8.43
CA ILE A 105 -0.14 22.64 7.06
C ILE A 105 -1.30 23.50 6.61
N THR A 106 -1.05 24.28 5.57
CA THR A 106 -2.07 25.11 4.93
C THR A 106 -3.06 24.20 4.21
N ASP A 107 -4.34 24.30 4.57
CA ASP A 107 -5.39 23.61 3.84
C ASP A 107 -5.57 24.23 2.46
N HIS A 108 -5.41 23.40 1.41
CA HIS A 108 -5.54 23.85 0.03
C HIS A 108 -6.99 23.88 -0.45
N LYS A 109 -7.96 23.50 0.40
CA LYS A 109 -9.39 23.68 0.14
C LYS A 109 -9.76 25.14 0.39
N ILE A 110 -9.72 25.95 -0.66
CA ILE A 110 -10.05 27.37 -0.66
C ILE A 110 -11.55 27.52 -0.43
N GLN A 111 -11.95 28.00 0.75
CA GLN A 111 -13.35 28.18 1.13
C GLN A 111 -13.50 29.27 2.20
N ILE A 112 -14.72 29.66 2.56
CA ILE A 112 -14.97 30.40 3.80
C ILE A 112 -15.18 29.34 4.90
N PRO A 113 -14.26 29.19 5.87
CA PRO A 113 -14.40 28.17 6.90
C PRO A 113 -15.66 28.40 7.74
N SER A 114 -16.40 27.34 8.04
CA SER A 114 -17.53 27.43 8.97
C SER A 114 -17.02 27.62 10.40
N ALA A 115 -17.76 28.35 11.24
CA ALA A 115 -17.36 28.71 12.60
C ALA A 115 -17.17 27.51 13.57
N LYS A 116 -17.47 26.27 13.14
CA LYS A 116 -17.41 25.06 13.98
C LYS A 116 -16.06 24.33 13.95
N GLY A 117 -15.13 24.68 13.07
CA GLY A 117 -13.86 23.96 12.93
C GLY A 117 -12.79 24.43 13.90
N ASN A 118 -12.66 23.80 15.08
CA ASN A 118 -11.44 23.94 15.86
C ASN A 118 -10.35 23.06 15.23
N PHE A 119 -9.61 23.58 14.25
CA PHE A 119 -8.55 22.88 13.51
C PHE A 119 -7.31 22.50 14.36
N GLN A 120 -7.40 22.59 15.69
CA GLN A 120 -6.34 22.23 16.63
C GLN A 120 -6.14 20.71 16.75
N SER A 121 -7.21 19.93 16.60
CA SER A 121 -7.17 18.47 16.63
C SER A 121 -8.17 17.92 15.62
N LEU A 122 -7.70 17.08 14.69
CA LEU A 122 -8.60 16.31 13.86
C LEU A 122 -9.38 15.32 14.75
N PRO A 123 -10.65 15.02 14.44
CA PRO A 123 -11.36 13.92 15.11
C PRO A 123 -10.63 12.57 14.87
N PRO A 124 -11.15 11.44 15.37
CA PRO A 124 -10.79 10.10 14.90
C PRO A 124 -11.45 9.80 13.54
N GLN A 125 -10.67 9.27 12.59
CA GLN A 125 -11.11 9.04 11.20
C GLN A 125 -12.35 8.15 11.20
N GLY A 126 -13.43 8.63 10.57
CA GLY A 126 -14.67 7.88 10.51
C GLY A 126 -14.60 6.71 9.53
N ALA A 127 -15.67 5.90 9.43
CA ALA A 127 -15.67 4.71 8.56
C ALA A 127 -15.44 5.05 7.08
N LEU A 128 -14.83 4.12 6.33
CA LEU A 128 -14.61 4.25 4.89
C LEU A 128 -15.96 4.25 4.15
N LEU A 129 -16.24 5.32 3.40
CA LEU A 129 -17.43 5.46 2.56
C LEU A 129 -17.20 4.94 1.15
N GLY A 130 -15.97 5.04 0.64
CA GLY A 130 -15.61 4.55 -0.68
C GLY A 130 -14.42 5.26 -1.30
N LEU A 131 -14.12 4.94 -2.56
CA LEU A 131 -13.07 5.60 -3.33
C LEU A 131 -13.66 6.67 -4.26
N ALA A 132 -12.99 7.83 -4.31
CA ALA A 132 -13.32 8.92 -5.23
C ALA A 132 -12.19 9.13 -6.24
N SER A 133 -12.54 9.28 -7.52
CA SER A 133 -11.60 9.67 -8.57
C SER A 133 -11.34 11.18 -8.52
N LEU A 134 -10.08 11.58 -8.65
CA LEU A 134 -9.69 13.00 -8.71
C LEU A 134 -9.70 13.58 -10.12
N ASN A 135 -9.50 12.72 -11.11
CA ASN A 135 -9.18 13.14 -12.48
C ASN A 135 -10.26 12.74 -13.50
N GLU A 136 -11.28 12.00 -13.06
CA GLU A 136 -12.35 11.52 -13.91
C GLU A 136 -13.66 11.57 -13.13
N GLU A 137 -14.64 12.33 -13.59
CA GLU A 137 -15.90 12.51 -12.86
C GLU A 137 -16.74 11.22 -12.78
N LYS A 138 -16.68 10.39 -13.83
CA LYS A 138 -17.48 9.16 -13.98
C LYS A 138 -16.61 7.99 -14.45
N PRO A 139 -15.72 7.48 -13.58
CA PRO A 139 -14.86 6.34 -13.92
C PRO A 139 -15.68 5.11 -14.29
N SER A 140 -15.16 4.33 -15.25
CA SER A 140 -15.78 3.07 -15.64
C SER A 140 -15.86 2.09 -14.46
N ALA A 141 -16.80 1.13 -14.52
CA ALA A 141 -16.93 0.10 -13.49
C ALA A 141 -15.64 -0.72 -13.31
N LEU A 142 -14.93 -1.02 -14.40
CA LEU A 142 -13.64 -1.71 -14.35
C LEU A 142 -12.57 -0.83 -13.69
N THR A 143 -12.51 0.45 -14.02
CA THR A 143 -11.57 1.40 -13.40
C THR A 143 -11.81 1.51 -11.89
N MET A 144 -13.07 1.59 -11.47
CA MET A 144 -13.44 1.59 -10.05
C MET A 144 -13.01 0.30 -9.34
N ALA A 145 -13.24 -0.86 -9.96
CA ALA A 145 -12.80 -2.12 -9.42
C ALA A 145 -11.28 -2.20 -9.25
N GLN A 146 -10.52 -1.81 -10.28
CA GLN A 146 -9.06 -1.80 -10.23
C GLN A 146 -8.54 -0.85 -9.15
N ALA A 147 -9.19 0.30 -8.96
CA ALA A 147 -8.87 1.23 -7.88
C ALA A 147 -9.04 0.58 -6.50
N TRP A 148 -10.14 -0.13 -6.27
CA TRP A 148 -10.36 -0.86 -5.04
C TRP A 148 -9.31 -1.94 -4.81
N LEU A 149 -9.01 -2.74 -5.82
CA LEU A 149 -8.01 -3.81 -5.70
C LEU A 149 -6.61 -3.27 -5.37
N GLN A 150 -6.19 -2.20 -6.04
CA GLN A 150 -4.90 -1.55 -5.75
C GLN A 150 -4.87 -0.91 -4.36
N TYR A 151 -5.99 -0.33 -3.92
CA TYR A 151 -6.11 0.23 -2.59
C TYR A 151 -5.94 -0.87 -1.52
N LEU A 152 -6.65 -1.99 -1.68
CA LEU A 152 -6.60 -3.13 -0.76
C LEU A 152 -5.22 -3.80 -0.70
N GLU A 153 -4.55 -3.95 -1.84
CA GLU A 153 -3.20 -4.52 -1.90
C GLU A 153 -2.16 -3.63 -1.19
N ARG A 154 -2.39 -2.31 -1.16
CA ARG A 154 -1.47 -1.34 -0.56
C ARG A 154 -1.70 -1.09 0.93
N PHE A 155 -2.95 -1.21 1.40
CA PHE A 155 -3.34 -0.88 2.77
C PHE A 155 -3.86 -2.14 3.49
N GLU A 156 -2.95 -2.83 4.18
CA GLU A 156 -3.27 -4.03 4.97
C GLU A 156 -4.34 -3.74 6.04
N GLY A 157 -5.36 -4.61 6.14
CA GLY A 157 -6.38 -4.55 7.19
C GLY A 157 -7.74 -3.99 6.76
N GLU A 158 -7.85 -3.34 5.60
CA GLU A 158 -9.12 -2.79 5.08
C GLU A 158 -9.87 -3.78 4.17
N GLN A 159 -9.92 -5.05 4.56
CA GLN A 159 -10.51 -6.15 3.75
C GLN A 159 -12.00 -5.93 3.41
N GLU A 160 -12.67 -5.00 4.09
CA GLU A 160 -14.05 -4.56 3.81
C GLU A 160 -14.25 -4.05 2.37
N GLY A 161 -13.20 -3.56 1.70
CA GLY A 161 -13.28 -3.10 0.31
C GLY A 161 -13.39 -4.21 -0.74
N LEU A 162 -13.20 -5.49 -0.38
CA LEU A 162 -13.25 -6.61 -1.34
C LEU A 162 -14.64 -6.82 -1.93
N ASP A 163 -15.69 -6.60 -1.14
CA ASP A 163 -17.07 -6.68 -1.62
C ASP A 163 -17.38 -5.54 -2.59
N SER A 164 -16.82 -4.35 -2.33
CA SER A 164 -16.91 -3.23 -3.27
C SER A 164 -16.21 -3.55 -4.60
N ALA A 165 -14.98 -4.07 -4.56
CA ALA A 165 -14.27 -4.50 -5.77
C ALA A 165 -15.08 -5.54 -6.56
N SER A 166 -15.61 -6.55 -5.87
CA SER A 166 -16.44 -7.60 -6.46
C SER A 166 -17.72 -7.05 -7.10
N ALA A 167 -18.44 -6.17 -6.39
CA ALA A 167 -19.64 -5.53 -6.91
C ALA A 167 -19.37 -4.70 -8.17
N TRP A 168 -18.26 -3.96 -8.21
CA TRP A 168 -17.86 -3.20 -9.40
C TRP A 168 -17.51 -4.10 -10.58
N LEU A 169 -16.82 -5.21 -10.35
CA LEU A 169 -16.48 -6.17 -11.42
C LEU A 169 -17.72 -6.85 -11.99
N ASN A 170 -18.73 -7.12 -11.16
CA ASN A 170 -20.01 -7.67 -11.59
C ASN A 170 -20.86 -6.69 -12.42
N LYS A 171 -20.68 -5.37 -12.21
CA LYS A 171 -21.32 -4.33 -13.02
C LYS A 171 -20.74 -4.21 -14.42
N VAL A 172 -19.58 -4.81 -14.71
CA VAL A 172 -18.98 -4.78 -16.05
C VAL A 172 -19.82 -5.66 -17.01
N PRO A 173 -20.41 -5.09 -18.08
CA PRO A 173 -21.21 -5.83 -19.05
C PRO A 173 -20.42 -6.95 -19.70
N ARG A 174 -21.06 -8.05 -20.09
CA ARG A 174 -20.39 -9.22 -20.71
C ARG A 174 -19.51 -8.84 -21.91
N GLY A 175 -20.00 -7.96 -22.79
CA GLY A 175 -19.24 -7.48 -23.95
C GLY A 175 -18.03 -6.59 -23.60
N GLY A 176 -17.94 -6.08 -22.37
CA GLY A 176 -16.81 -5.27 -21.87
C GLY A 176 -15.78 -6.06 -21.06
N ARG A 177 -15.95 -7.38 -20.90
CA ARG A 177 -15.03 -8.24 -20.14
C ARG A 177 -13.82 -8.63 -20.99
N ASN A 178 -12.87 -7.71 -21.07
CA ASN A 178 -11.59 -7.89 -21.77
C ASN A 178 -10.49 -8.43 -20.83
N ALA A 179 -9.24 -8.50 -21.33
CA ALA A 179 -8.09 -8.98 -20.55
C ALA A 179 -7.91 -8.23 -19.21
N ALA A 180 -8.12 -6.92 -19.19
CA ALA A 180 -7.98 -6.13 -17.96
C ALA A 180 -9.05 -6.48 -16.91
N TRP A 181 -10.26 -6.88 -17.33
CA TRP A 181 -11.28 -7.40 -16.42
C TRP A 181 -10.87 -8.77 -15.85
N MET A 182 -10.29 -9.65 -16.67
CA MET A 182 -9.81 -10.96 -16.23
C MET A 182 -8.65 -10.83 -15.23
N ASP A 183 -7.71 -9.93 -15.50
CA ASP A 183 -6.61 -9.61 -14.58
C ASP A 183 -7.14 -9.09 -13.24
N ALA A 184 -8.15 -8.22 -13.27
CA ALA A 184 -8.81 -7.70 -12.07
C ALA A 184 -9.58 -8.80 -11.32
N MET A 185 -10.21 -9.75 -12.02
CA MET A 185 -10.86 -10.90 -11.38
C MET A 185 -9.86 -11.81 -10.67
N VAL A 186 -8.77 -12.19 -11.33
CA VAL A 186 -7.70 -12.97 -10.70
C VAL A 186 -7.13 -12.23 -9.50
N HIS A 187 -6.94 -10.91 -9.61
CA HIS A 187 -6.48 -10.09 -8.49
C HIS A 187 -7.47 -10.10 -7.31
N LEU A 188 -8.77 -9.99 -7.57
CA LEU A 188 -9.80 -10.13 -6.53
C LEU A 188 -9.73 -11.50 -5.84
N LEU A 189 -9.64 -12.59 -6.60
CA LEU A 189 -9.59 -13.95 -6.05
C LEU A 189 -8.34 -14.16 -5.18
N TYR A 190 -7.20 -13.63 -5.63
CA TYR A 190 -5.95 -13.65 -4.87
C TYR A 190 -6.08 -12.94 -3.53
N LEU A 191 -6.62 -11.71 -3.51
CA LEU A 191 -6.82 -10.98 -2.26
C LEU A 191 -7.85 -11.65 -1.34
N LYS A 192 -8.91 -12.26 -1.91
CA LYS A 192 -9.89 -13.07 -1.16
C LYS A 192 -9.34 -14.39 -0.63
N GLN A 193 -8.17 -14.83 -1.12
CA GLN A 193 -7.65 -16.18 -0.87
C GLN A 193 -8.67 -17.28 -1.23
N SER A 194 -9.36 -17.12 -2.37
CA SER A 194 -10.42 -18.02 -2.84
C SER A 194 -9.97 -18.87 -4.04
N PRO A 195 -9.13 -19.90 -3.85
CA PRO A 195 -8.58 -20.68 -4.96
C PRO A 195 -9.60 -21.60 -5.64
N ASN A 196 -10.73 -21.89 -4.99
CA ASN A 196 -11.81 -22.70 -5.57
C ASN A 196 -12.58 -21.95 -6.67
N ASP A 197 -12.64 -20.61 -6.59
CA ASP A 197 -13.34 -19.77 -7.57
C ASP A 197 -12.50 -19.53 -8.84
N LEU A 198 -11.23 -19.90 -8.83
CA LEU A 198 -10.32 -19.72 -9.96
C LEU A 198 -10.66 -20.65 -11.14
N GLU A 199 -11.04 -21.90 -10.84
CA GLU A 199 -11.27 -22.92 -11.87
C GLU A 199 -12.44 -22.59 -12.81
N PRO A 200 -13.63 -22.16 -12.33
CA PRO A 200 -14.69 -21.68 -13.21
C PRO A 200 -14.25 -20.50 -14.09
N LEU A 201 -13.52 -19.54 -13.53
CA LEU A 201 -13.02 -18.37 -14.26
C LEU A 201 -12.05 -18.80 -15.38
N MET A 202 -11.14 -19.71 -15.09
CA MET A 202 -10.20 -20.24 -16.07
C MET A 202 -10.90 -21.07 -17.15
N LYS A 203 -11.96 -21.80 -16.82
CA LYS A 203 -12.75 -22.56 -17.79
C LYS A 203 -13.45 -21.63 -18.79
N ASP A 204 -14.07 -20.57 -18.30
CA ASP A 204 -14.79 -19.60 -19.14
C ASP A 204 -13.86 -18.75 -20.00
N HIS A 205 -12.60 -18.59 -19.57
CA HIS A 205 -11.62 -17.68 -20.19
C HIS A 205 -10.27 -18.33 -20.52
N ALA A 206 -10.25 -19.63 -20.82
CA ALA A 206 -9.04 -20.44 -20.94
C ALA A 206 -7.97 -19.88 -21.89
N LYS A 207 -8.38 -19.28 -23.03
CA LYS A 207 -7.44 -18.71 -24.01
C LYS A 207 -6.65 -17.52 -23.46
N HIS A 208 -7.28 -16.71 -22.61
CA HIS A 208 -6.68 -15.50 -22.05
C HIS A 208 -5.93 -15.79 -20.75
N LEU A 209 -6.43 -16.73 -19.96
CA LEU A 209 -5.83 -17.13 -18.70
C LEU A 209 -4.83 -18.29 -18.84
N ALA A 210 -4.50 -18.69 -20.07
CA ALA A 210 -3.40 -19.64 -20.31
C ALA A 210 -2.05 -19.04 -19.84
N PRO A 211 -1.08 -19.88 -19.40
CA PRO A 211 0.19 -19.39 -18.88
C PRO A 211 0.90 -18.42 -19.82
N ALA A 212 0.98 -18.73 -21.12
CA ALA A 212 1.66 -17.88 -22.10
C ALA A 212 0.99 -16.51 -22.33
N SER A 213 -0.32 -16.42 -22.07
CA SER A 213 -1.15 -15.24 -22.36
C SER A 213 -1.30 -14.30 -21.16
N CYS A 214 -1.01 -14.77 -19.95
CA CYS A 214 -1.12 -13.97 -18.73
C CYS A 214 -0.03 -12.91 -18.63
N SER A 215 -0.38 -11.75 -18.07
CA SER A 215 0.59 -10.78 -17.55
C SER A 215 1.43 -11.41 -16.42
N ALA A 216 2.59 -10.84 -16.13
CA ALA A 216 3.48 -11.37 -15.09
C ALA A 216 2.80 -11.46 -13.72
N TRP A 217 2.08 -10.41 -13.33
CA TRP A 217 1.33 -10.35 -12.08
C TRP A 217 0.12 -11.28 -12.05
N THR A 218 -0.61 -11.40 -13.17
CA THR A 218 -1.73 -12.34 -13.26
C THR A 218 -1.24 -13.78 -13.14
N ALA A 219 -0.16 -14.13 -13.84
CA ALA A 219 0.44 -15.45 -13.75
C ALA A 219 0.93 -15.74 -12.32
N TYR A 220 1.61 -14.79 -11.68
CA TYR A 220 2.02 -14.91 -10.28
C TYR A 220 0.83 -15.19 -9.36
N ARG A 221 -0.25 -14.40 -9.45
CA ARG A 221 -1.45 -14.54 -8.60
C ARG A 221 -2.18 -15.86 -8.84
N ILE A 222 -2.29 -16.31 -10.09
CA ILE A 222 -2.82 -17.65 -10.42
C ILE A 222 -1.97 -18.73 -9.76
N ALA A 223 -0.65 -18.63 -9.84
CA ALA A 223 0.23 -19.62 -9.26
C ALA A 223 0.13 -19.69 -7.73
N GLU A 224 -0.01 -18.54 -7.05
CA GLU A 224 -0.23 -18.51 -5.61
C GLU A 224 -1.57 -19.16 -5.23
N LEU A 225 -2.65 -18.88 -5.97
CA LEU A 225 -3.95 -19.53 -5.77
C LEU A 225 -3.89 -21.05 -6.02
N LEU A 226 -3.21 -21.50 -7.07
CA LEU A 226 -3.00 -22.92 -7.34
C LEU A 226 -2.14 -23.58 -6.25
N SER A 227 -1.14 -22.87 -5.72
CA SER A 227 -0.31 -23.37 -4.62
C SER A 227 -1.10 -23.56 -3.32
N MET A 228 -2.18 -22.79 -3.10
CA MET A 228 -3.10 -23.01 -1.97
C MET A 228 -3.93 -24.29 -2.11
N ARG A 229 -4.08 -24.82 -3.33
CA ARG A 229 -4.74 -26.10 -3.64
C ARG A 229 -3.75 -27.27 -3.72
N ASP A 230 -2.48 -27.05 -3.36
CA ASP A 230 -1.37 -27.99 -3.56
C ASP A 230 -1.13 -28.38 -5.04
N ASP A 231 -1.68 -27.63 -6.00
CA ASP A 231 -1.52 -27.84 -7.45
C ASP A 231 -0.16 -27.31 -7.96
N HIS A 232 0.93 -27.65 -7.26
CA HIS A 232 2.27 -27.10 -7.47
C HIS A 232 2.87 -27.37 -8.86
N ALA A 233 2.46 -28.46 -9.51
CA ALA A 233 2.90 -28.79 -10.86
C ALA A 233 2.35 -27.79 -11.89
N VAL A 234 1.08 -27.42 -11.75
CA VAL A 234 0.44 -26.42 -12.61
C VAL A 234 0.93 -25.02 -12.22
N ALA A 235 1.01 -24.71 -10.93
CA ALA A 235 1.55 -23.44 -10.42
C ALA A 235 2.95 -23.13 -10.97
N ALA A 236 3.81 -24.15 -11.13
CA ALA A 236 5.15 -23.98 -11.72
C ALA A 236 5.11 -23.37 -13.13
N THR A 237 4.11 -23.72 -13.96
CA THR A 237 3.99 -23.18 -15.32
C THR A 237 3.67 -21.68 -15.32
N TYR A 238 2.84 -21.24 -14.39
CA TYR A 238 2.49 -19.84 -14.20
C TYR A 238 3.63 -19.05 -13.54
N LEU A 239 4.33 -19.62 -12.56
CA LEU A 239 5.54 -18.99 -11.99
C LEU A 239 6.64 -18.84 -13.02
N ALA A 240 6.83 -19.84 -13.90
CA ALA A 240 7.79 -19.75 -14.99
C ALA A 240 7.44 -18.59 -15.95
N GLN A 241 6.16 -18.38 -16.27
CA GLN A 241 5.74 -17.20 -17.03
C GLN A 241 6.03 -15.90 -16.28
N ALA A 242 5.66 -15.82 -14.99
CA ALA A 242 5.87 -14.61 -14.19
C ALA A 242 7.35 -14.21 -14.14
N VAL A 243 8.22 -15.19 -13.88
CA VAL A 243 9.68 -15.01 -13.87
C VAL A 243 10.23 -14.71 -15.27
N ARG A 244 9.70 -15.33 -16.33
CA ARG A 244 10.11 -15.02 -17.71
C ARG A 244 9.84 -13.57 -18.10
N LEU A 245 8.69 -13.04 -17.68
CA LEU A 245 8.28 -11.67 -17.99
C LEU A 245 8.95 -10.62 -17.09
N LEU A 246 9.17 -10.93 -15.81
CA LEU A 246 9.83 -10.04 -14.84
C LEU A 246 10.94 -10.80 -14.08
N PRO A 247 12.09 -11.09 -14.72
CA PRO A 247 13.13 -11.93 -14.14
C PRO A 247 13.84 -11.33 -12.94
N LEU A 248 13.78 -10.01 -12.77
CA LEU A 248 14.37 -9.26 -11.66
C LEU A 248 13.42 -9.05 -10.49
N SER A 249 12.20 -9.61 -10.53
CA SER A 249 11.28 -9.57 -9.39
C SER A 249 11.71 -10.60 -8.34
N SER A 250 12.26 -10.11 -7.22
CA SER A 250 12.71 -10.94 -6.10
C SER A 250 11.59 -11.82 -5.53
N ASP A 251 10.37 -11.28 -5.44
CA ASP A 251 9.19 -12.03 -4.99
C ASP A 251 8.87 -13.20 -5.93
N PHE A 252 8.95 -13.00 -7.25
CA PHE A 252 8.61 -14.06 -8.22
C PHE A 252 9.66 -15.18 -8.19
N GLN A 253 10.93 -14.82 -8.09
CA GLN A 253 12.03 -15.79 -7.94
C GLN A 253 11.89 -16.57 -6.64
N LEU A 254 11.55 -15.91 -5.54
CA LEU A 254 11.30 -16.56 -4.25
C LEU A 254 10.14 -17.54 -4.35
N LYS A 255 8.97 -17.13 -4.87
CA LYS A 255 7.82 -18.03 -5.00
C LYS A 255 8.11 -19.23 -5.91
N MET A 256 8.87 -19.03 -6.99
CA MET A 256 9.34 -20.14 -7.82
C MET A 256 10.24 -21.11 -7.04
N ALA A 257 11.15 -20.61 -6.20
CA ALA A 257 12.01 -21.46 -5.36
C ALA A 257 11.18 -22.25 -4.32
N LEU A 258 10.20 -21.61 -3.70
CA LEU A 258 9.31 -22.26 -2.74
C LEU A 258 8.43 -23.33 -3.41
N ASN A 259 7.97 -23.07 -4.64
CA ASN A 259 7.24 -24.08 -5.42
C ASN A 259 8.15 -25.25 -5.84
N ASP A 260 9.41 -24.98 -6.23
CA ASP A 260 10.41 -26.03 -6.50
C ASP A 260 10.62 -26.90 -5.24
N TYR A 261 10.68 -26.30 -4.05
CA TYR A 261 10.75 -27.04 -2.79
C TYR A 261 9.53 -27.96 -2.57
N ARG A 262 8.32 -27.45 -2.84
CA ARG A 262 7.07 -28.24 -2.73
C ARG A 262 7.01 -29.40 -3.72
N LEU A 263 7.61 -29.25 -4.89
CA LEU A 263 7.78 -30.32 -5.89
C LEU A 263 8.93 -31.29 -5.57
N ALA A 264 9.47 -31.25 -4.35
CA ALA A 264 10.64 -32.03 -3.91
C ALA A 264 11.92 -31.76 -4.74
N ARG A 265 11.97 -30.68 -5.53
CA ARG A 265 13.16 -30.24 -6.30
C ARG A 265 14.07 -29.40 -5.41
N ARG A 266 14.48 -30.00 -4.29
CA ARG A 266 15.19 -29.31 -3.20
C ARG A 266 16.48 -28.62 -3.67
N GLN A 267 17.25 -29.28 -4.52
CA GLN A 267 18.51 -28.72 -5.02
C GLN A 267 18.28 -27.51 -5.92
N SER A 268 17.26 -27.57 -6.78
CA SER A 268 16.88 -26.45 -7.65
C SER A 268 16.38 -25.25 -6.82
N ALA A 269 15.61 -25.50 -5.76
CA ALA A 269 15.16 -24.43 -4.86
C ALA A 269 16.33 -23.72 -4.17
N ILE A 270 17.33 -24.47 -3.69
CA ILE A 270 18.55 -23.90 -3.09
C ILE A 270 19.33 -23.11 -4.12
N GLN A 271 19.59 -23.65 -5.31
CA GLN A 271 20.32 -22.94 -6.37
C GLN A 271 19.62 -21.63 -6.77
N ARG A 272 18.28 -21.65 -6.88
CA ARG A 272 17.52 -20.44 -7.19
C ARG A 272 17.63 -19.39 -6.09
N LEU A 273 17.55 -19.81 -4.82
CA LEU A 273 17.73 -18.91 -3.68
C LEU A 273 19.17 -18.39 -3.56
N GLU A 274 20.17 -19.22 -3.84
CA GLU A 274 21.57 -18.81 -3.93
C GLU A 274 21.75 -17.73 -4.99
N VAL A 275 21.21 -17.92 -6.20
CA VAL A 275 21.23 -16.88 -7.25
C VAL A 275 20.50 -15.61 -6.79
N LEU A 276 19.32 -15.76 -6.17
CA LEU A 276 18.51 -14.62 -5.72
C LEU A 276 19.24 -13.77 -4.68
N VAL A 277 19.93 -14.38 -3.69
CA VAL A 277 20.67 -13.60 -2.68
C VAL A 277 21.93 -12.92 -3.24
N HIS A 278 22.42 -13.34 -4.42
CA HIS A 278 23.48 -12.63 -5.13
C HIS A 278 22.92 -11.47 -5.99
N GLN A 279 21.75 -11.66 -6.61
CA GLN A 279 21.09 -10.64 -7.42
C GLN A 279 20.48 -9.51 -6.58
N ASP A 280 19.88 -9.86 -5.44
CA ASP A 280 19.33 -8.93 -4.47
C ASP A 280 19.87 -9.23 -3.06
N PRO A 281 21.07 -8.71 -2.72
CA PRO A 281 21.72 -8.93 -1.44
C PRO A 281 21.00 -8.31 -0.23
N THR A 282 19.89 -7.60 -0.47
CA THR A 282 19.09 -6.93 0.57
C THR A 282 17.75 -7.61 0.82
N TYR A 283 17.37 -8.59 0.00
CA TYR A 283 16.08 -9.26 0.10
C TYR A 283 16.05 -10.31 1.22
N VAL A 284 15.59 -9.87 2.39
CA VAL A 284 15.51 -10.66 3.63
C VAL A 284 14.80 -12.01 3.47
N PRO A 285 13.63 -12.11 2.78
CA PRO A 285 12.92 -13.38 2.66
C PRO A 285 13.73 -14.48 1.96
N ALA A 286 14.62 -14.14 1.03
CA ALA A 286 15.47 -15.14 0.38
C ALA A 286 16.48 -15.77 1.34
N TYR A 287 17.16 -14.96 2.15
CA TYR A 287 18.07 -15.49 3.19
C TYR A 287 17.33 -16.32 4.23
N ALA A 288 16.14 -15.89 4.66
CA ALA A 288 15.31 -16.63 5.61
C ALA A 288 14.93 -18.02 5.09
N ASN A 289 14.54 -18.13 3.82
CA ASN A 289 14.17 -19.39 3.20
C ASN A 289 15.39 -20.24 2.83
N LEU A 290 16.49 -19.64 2.37
CA LEU A 290 17.74 -20.34 2.08
C LEU A 290 18.31 -20.98 3.34
N GLY A 291 18.34 -20.24 4.45
CA GLY A 291 18.76 -20.77 5.74
C GLY A 291 17.90 -21.95 6.21
N TYR A 292 16.58 -21.87 6.00
CA TYR A 292 15.67 -22.98 6.31
C TYR A 292 15.99 -24.22 5.47
N LEU A 293 16.23 -24.05 4.17
CA LEU A 293 16.58 -25.17 3.29
C LEU A 293 17.95 -25.78 3.64
N TYR A 294 18.93 -24.99 4.04
CA TYR A 294 20.22 -25.51 4.52
C TYR A 294 20.09 -26.26 5.85
N LEU A 295 19.33 -25.73 6.82
CA LEU A 295 19.11 -26.41 8.10
C LEU A 295 18.47 -27.78 7.88
N MET A 296 17.51 -27.86 6.97
CA MET A 296 16.85 -29.10 6.59
C MET A 296 17.73 -30.05 5.74
N GLN A 297 18.90 -29.61 5.29
CA GLN A 297 19.98 -30.48 4.79
C GLN A 297 21.06 -30.75 5.85
N ASN A 298 20.79 -30.48 7.12
CA ASN A 298 21.73 -30.59 8.23
C ASN A 298 22.98 -29.69 8.08
N GLN A 299 22.92 -28.65 7.24
CA GLN A 299 23.98 -27.66 7.03
C GLN A 299 23.79 -26.47 7.99
N ALA A 300 23.82 -26.74 9.30
CA ALA A 300 23.51 -25.77 10.35
C ALA A 300 24.39 -24.50 10.29
N ALA A 301 25.68 -24.63 9.92
CA ALA A 301 26.59 -23.50 9.78
C ALA A 301 26.16 -22.53 8.66
N LYS A 302 25.76 -23.04 7.50
CA LYS A 302 25.25 -22.20 6.40
C LYS A 302 23.92 -21.55 6.76
N ALA A 303 23.06 -22.29 7.45
CA ALA A 303 21.80 -21.75 7.95
C ALA A 303 22.02 -20.58 8.90
N ALA A 304 22.97 -20.70 9.84
CA ALA A 304 23.34 -19.63 10.77
C ALA A 304 23.77 -18.35 10.03
N LEU A 305 24.65 -18.48 9.03
CA LEU A 305 25.11 -17.33 8.23
C LEU A 305 23.96 -16.64 7.48
N CYS A 306 23.03 -17.43 6.93
CA CYS A 306 21.85 -16.88 6.25
C CYS A 306 20.95 -16.12 7.23
N TYR A 307 20.65 -16.69 8.39
CA TYR A 307 19.81 -16.03 9.40
C TYR A 307 20.50 -14.79 9.98
N GLU A 308 21.80 -14.83 10.22
CA GLU A 308 22.58 -13.66 10.65
C GLU A 308 22.52 -12.54 9.61
N LYS A 309 22.66 -12.86 8.32
CA LYS A 309 22.54 -11.87 7.25
C LYS A 309 21.12 -11.28 7.19
N ALA A 310 20.09 -12.12 7.27
CA ALA A 310 18.70 -11.68 7.30
C ALA A 310 18.38 -10.77 8.50
N LEU A 311 18.81 -11.14 9.71
CA LEU A 311 18.59 -10.34 10.93
C LEU A 311 19.46 -9.09 11.01
N ARG A 312 20.54 -8.99 10.23
CA ARG A 312 21.28 -7.73 10.05
C ARG A 312 20.53 -6.73 9.15
N LEU A 313 19.84 -7.23 8.12
CA LEU A 313 19.02 -6.41 7.22
C LEU A 313 17.70 -5.99 7.88
N ASP A 314 17.00 -6.95 8.49
CA ASP A 314 15.77 -6.72 9.25
C ASP A 314 15.84 -7.47 10.60
N PRO A 315 16.22 -6.77 11.68
CA PRO A 315 16.37 -7.37 13.00
C PRO A 315 15.10 -7.98 13.58
N ASP A 316 13.91 -7.55 13.14
CA ASP A 316 12.63 -8.01 13.67
C ASP A 316 11.84 -8.86 12.65
N HIS A 317 12.50 -9.35 11.60
CA HIS A 317 11.87 -10.18 10.58
C HIS A 317 11.24 -11.46 11.19
N PRO A 318 9.91 -11.62 11.15
CA PRO A 318 9.20 -12.63 11.94
C PRO A 318 9.64 -14.06 11.61
N GLN A 319 9.70 -14.39 10.32
CA GLN A 319 10.05 -15.74 9.87
C GLN A 319 11.50 -16.08 10.21
N THR A 320 12.42 -15.11 10.12
CA THR A 320 13.84 -15.35 10.42
C THR A 320 14.05 -15.58 11.91
N LEU A 321 13.38 -14.82 12.78
CA LEU A 321 13.45 -15.02 14.23
C LEU A 321 12.98 -16.42 14.63
N LEU A 322 11.85 -16.89 14.08
CA LEU A 322 11.37 -18.25 14.34
C LEU A 322 12.34 -19.32 13.82
N ASN A 323 12.85 -19.15 12.60
CA ASN A 323 13.80 -20.08 12.01
C ASN A 323 15.14 -20.12 12.78
N ALA A 324 15.62 -18.96 13.26
CA ALA A 324 16.81 -18.85 14.08
C ALA A 324 16.64 -19.48 15.47
N ALA A 325 15.48 -19.29 16.11
CA ALA A 325 15.15 -19.99 17.35
C ALA A 325 15.13 -21.51 17.13
N GLY A 326 14.53 -21.99 16.04
CA GLY A 326 14.55 -23.40 15.65
C GLY A 326 15.96 -23.95 15.44
N LEU A 327 16.86 -23.17 14.81
CA LEU A 327 18.28 -23.53 14.69
C LEU A 327 18.96 -23.66 16.06
N GLN A 328 18.74 -22.73 16.98
CA GLN A 328 19.33 -22.81 18.32
C GLN A 328 18.85 -24.05 19.08
N LEU A 329 17.57 -24.41 18.94
CA LEU A 329 17.04 -25.66 19.50
C LEU A 329 17.68 -26.90 18.87
N HIS A 330 17.86 -26.91 17.54
CA HIS A 330 18.58 -27.97 16.84
C HIS A 330 20.03 -28.13 17.34
N LEU A 331 20.68 -27.01 17.68
CA LEU A 331 22.02 -26.96 18.28
C LEU A 331 22.03 -27.20 19.80
N LYS A 332 20.88 -27.54 20.40
CA LYS A 332 20.70 -27.72 21.85
C LYS A 332 21.04 -26.49 22.71
N ASN A 333 21.03 -25.29 22.12
CA ASN A 333 21.23 -24.02 22.80
C ASN A 333 19.88 -23.40 23.23
N SER A 334 19.21 -24.06 24.17
CA SER A 334 17.91 -23.63 24.71
C SER A 334 17.90 -22.21 25.31
N PRO A 335 18.97 -21.71 25.97
CA PRO A 335 19.00 -20.34 26.48
C PRO A 335 18.90 -19.27 25.37
N GLU A 336 19.66 -19.41 24.28
CA GLU A 336 19.61 -18.44 23.18
C GLU A 336 18.29 -18.54 22.40
N ALA A 337 17.75 -19.76 22.23
CA ALA A 337 16.43 -19.96 21.64
C ALA A 337 15.32 -19.21 22.42
N ASP A 338 15.30 -19.31 23.76
CA ASP A 338 14.31 -18.60 24.59
C ASP A 338 14.47 -17.08 24.47
N ARG A 339 15.71 -16.57 24.41
CA ARG A 339 15.98 -15.13 24.20
C ARG A 339 15.41 -14.62 22.88
N ILE A 340 15.61 -15.36 21.78
CA ILE A 340 15.06 -15.00 20.46
C ILE A 340 13.53 -15.04 20.49
N LEU A 341 12.93 -16.08 21.09
CA LEU A 341 11.47 -16.20 21.21
C LEU A 341 10.84 -15.10 22.07
N VAL A 342 11.50 -14.68 23.16
CA VAL A 342 11.07 -13.52 23.95
C VAL A 342 11.04 -12.26 23.12
N ARG A 343 12.08 -12.02 22.31
CA ARG A 343 12.12 -10.87 21.40
C ARG A 343 10.94 -10.91 20.41
N PHE A 344 10.71 -12.06 19.77
CA PHE A 344 9.60 -12.25 18.84
C PHE A 344 8.23 -12.01 19.49
N LEU A 345 7.99 -12.60 20.66
CA LEU A 345 6.73 -12.49 21.40
C LEU A 345 6.44 -11.08 21.94
N LYS A 346 7.43 -10.20 22.07
CA LYS A 346 7.17 -8.77 22.36
C LYS A 346 6.33 -8.11 21.26
N ARG A 347 6.53 -8.52 20.00
CA ARG A 347 5.79 -7.98 18.85
C ARG A 347 4.54 -8.81 18.52
N TYR A 348 4.63 -10.13 18.72
CA TYR A 348 3.57 -11.09 18.40
C TYR A 348 3.18 -11.91 19.64
N PRO A 349 2.57 -11.29 20.67
CA PRO A 349 2.34 -11.94 21.97
C PRO A 349 1.42 -13.17 21.90
N GLY A 350 0.59 -13.27 20.86
CA GLY A 350 -0.36 -14.38 20.66
C GLY A 350 0.09 -15.45 19.64
N ASP A 351 1.32 -15.43 19.12
CA ASP A 351 1.75 -16.46 18.17
C ASP A 351 1.88 -17.83 18.86
N ALA A 352 0.99 -18.75 18.50
CA ALA A 352 0.90 -20.07 19.13
C ALA A 352 2.17 -20.91 18.95
N ARG A 353 2.89 -20.78 17.83
CA ARG A 353 4.09 -21.56 17.54
C ARG A 353 5.22 -21.13 18.47
N ALA A 354 5.43 -19.82 18.60
CA ALA A 354 6.45 -19.26 19.47
C ALA A 354 6.18 -19.60 20.95
N LEU A 355 4.92 -19.52 21.39
CA LEU A 355 4.52 -19.93 22.74
C LEU A 355 4.76 -21.42 23.00
N ALA A 356 4.41 -22.29 22.04
CA ALA A 356 4.61 -23.73 22.15
C ALA A 356 6.12 -24.10 22.27
N LEU A 357 6.97 -23.54 21.40
CA LEU A 357 8.42 -23.75 21.45
C LEU A 357 9.01 -23.29 22.80
N ARG A 358 8.52 -22.15 23.31
CA ARG A 358 9.01 -21.62 24.59
C ARG A 358 8.60 -22.49 25.79
N ASN A 359 7.38 -23.03 25.77
CA ASN A 359 6.92 -23.97 26.80
C ASN A 359 7.74 -25.27 26.78
N GLN A 360 8.06 -25.79 25.59
CA GLN A 360 8.93 -26.96 25.43
C GLN A 360 10.31 -26.72 26.07
N ILE A 361 10.94 -25.56 25.83
CA ILE A 361 12.22 -25.19 26.46
C ILE A 361 12.13 -25.21 27.99
N ARG A 362 11.04 -24.67 28.55
CA ARG A 362 10.84 -24.58 30.00
C ARG A 362 10.64 -25.95 30.66
N GLN A 363 9.96 -26.88 29.98
CA GLN A 363 9.72 -28.24 30.48
C GLN A 363 10.97 -29.12 30.43
N SER A 364 11.96 -28.76 29.59
CA SER A 364 13.25 -29.45 29.49
C SER A 364 14.33 -28.95 30.46
N ARG A 365 14.01 -27.96 31.30
CA ARG A 365 14.85 -27.47 32.39
C ARG A 365 14.43 -28.13 33.70
#